data_AF-A0A3A0C890-F1
#
_entry.id   AF-A0A3A0C890-F1
#
_cell.length_a   1.000
_cell.length_b   1.000
_cell.length_c   1.000
_cell.angle_alpha   90.00
_cell.angle_beta   90.00
_cell.angle_gamma   90.00
#
_symmetry.space_group_name_H-M   'P 1'
#
loop_
_entity.id
_entity.type
_entity.pdbx_description
1 polymer ?
#
loop_
_entity_poly.entity_id
_entity_poly.type
_entity_poly.pdbx_seq_one_letter_code
_entity_poly.pdbx_strand_id
1 'polypeptide(L)'
;MDLSAIPYLLISRNVELAYGDERVFVCLCLIDHLCVGVGTTRDDALRAMTAELERKYGECWEPEDESSSDDDTGAFDIDELSLN
;
A
#
# COMPACT_ATOMS: atom_id res chain seq x y z
N MET A 1 -2.94 -3.20 -1.24
CA MET A 1 -1.99 -3.76 -0.26
C MET A 1 -2.58 -3.61 1.14
N ASP A 2 -2.52 -4.62 2.00
CA ASP A 2 -2.94 -4.47 3.40
C ASP A 2 -1.89 -3.64 4.16
N LEU A 3 -2.23 -2.40 4.47
CA LEU A 3 -1.34 -1.46 5.16
C LEU A 3 -1.15 -1.79 6.64
N SER A 4 -1.96 -2.70 7.21
CA SER A 4 -1.86 -3.12 8.61
C SER A 4 -0.62 -3.96 8.92
N ALA A 5 0.06 -4.48 7.89
CA ALA A 5 1.22 -5.36 8.01
C ALA A 5 2.57 -4.67 7.71
N ILE A 6 2.61 -3.34 7.54
CA ILE A 6 3.85 -2.64 7.19
C ILE A 6 4.80 -2.62 8.41
N PRO A 7 6.01 -3.19 8.30
CA PRO A 7 6.98 -3.15 9.39
C PRO A 7 7.50 -1.73 9.61
N TYR A 8 7.42 -1.26 10.84
CA TYR A 8 7.88 0.08 11.22
C TYR A 8 8.68 0.05 12.54
N LEU A 9 9.54 1.05 12.73
CA LEU A 9 10.20 1.34 13.98
C LEU A 9 9.65 2.65 14.56
N LEU A 10 9.16 2.58 15.80
CA LEU A 10 8.73 3.76 16.56
C LEU A 10 9.82 4.17 17.54
N ILE A 11 10.36 5.38 17.35
CA ILE A 11 11.39 5.95 18.22
C ILE A 11 10.78 7.11 19.01
N SER A 12 11.07 7.20 20.30
CA SER A 12 10.74 8.38 21.10
C SER A 12 11.99 9.10 21.57
N ARG A 13 12.02 10.42 21.43
CA ARG A 13 13.10 11.29 21.95
C ARG A 13 12.51 12.56 22.57
N ASN A 14 13.19 13.07 23.57
CA ASN A 14 12.94 14.43 24.05
C ASN A 14 13.74 15.38 23.16
N VAL A 15 13.09 16.44 22.70
CA VAL A 15 13.66 17.46 21.84
C VAL A 15 13.44 18.80 22.51
N GLU A 16 14.49 19.60 22.60
CA GLU A 16 14.42 20.95 23.16
C GLU A 16 13.78 21.87 22.11
N LEU A 17 12.61 22.44 22.43
CA LEU A 17 11.91 23.42 21.61
C LEU A 17 11.96 24.80 22.28
N ALA A 18 11.57 25.84 21.53
CA ALA A 18 11.60 27.23 22.02
C ALA A 18 10.78 27.49 23.30
N TYR A 19 9.84 26.59 23.64
CA TYR A 19 8.96 26.71 24.81
C TYR A 19 9.21 25.64 25.88
N GLY A 20 10.25 24.81 25.72
CA GLY A 20 10.62 23.75 26.66
C GLY A 20 10.94 22.41 25.98
N ASP A 21 11.27 21.42 26.80
CA ASP A 21 11.50 20.06 26.34
C ASP A 21 10.17 19.37 26.00
N GLU A 22 10.05 18.88 24.78
CA GLU A 22 8.88 18.13 24.34
C GLU A 22 9.27 16.72 23.88
N ARG A 23 8.46 15.74 24.25
CA ARG A 23 8.65 14.36 23.80
C ARG A 23 8.03 14.20 22.42
N VAL A 24 8.84 13.75 21.47
CA VAL A 24 8.45 13.49 20.09
C VAL A 24 8.58 12.00 19.80
N PHE A 25 7.61 11.48 19.04
CA PHE A 25 7.54 10.14 18.51
C PHE A 25 7.72 10.20 16.99
N VAL A 26 8.60 9.35 16.45
CA VAL A 26 8.91 9.28 15.03
C VAL A 26 8.74 7.84 14.55
N CYS A 27 7.96 7.67 13.48
CA CYS A 27 7.74 6.41 12.78
C CYS A 27 8.66 6.34 11.56
N LEU A 28 9.50 5.31 11.53
CA LEU A 28 10.34 4.95 10.39
C LEU A 28 9.76 3.71 9.71
N CYS A 29 9.43 3.81 8.43
CA CYS A 29 9.04 2.66 7.62
C CYS A 29 10.29 1.82 7.32
N LEU A 30 10.25 0.52 7.61
CA LEU A 30 11.42 -0.37 7.45
C LEU A 30 11.57 -0.90 6.03
N ILE A 31 10.56 -0.72 5.17
CA ILE A 31 10.63 -1.12 3.76
C ILE A 31 11.53 -0.16 2.98
N ASP A 32 11.29 1.14 3.13
CA ASP A 32 11.95 2.20 2.36
C ASP A 32 12.89 3.07 3.19
N HIS A 33 12.98 2.82 4.49
CA HIS A 33 13.83 3.54 5.46
C HIS A 33 13.49 5.03 5.56
N LEU A 34 12.25 5.42 5.26
CA LEU A 34 11.79 6.81 5.34
C LEU A 34 11.04 7.11 6.64
N CYS A 35 11.16 8.37 7.07
CA CYS A 35 10.29 8.92 8.09
C CYS A 35 8.89 9.12 7.51
N VAL A 36 7.92 8.41 8.08
CA VAL A 36 6.54 8.38 7.57
C VAL A 36 5.53 8.97 8.55
N GLY A 37 5.92 9.22 9.81
CA GLY A 37 5.03 9.86 10.78
C GLY A 37 5.78 10.50 11.93
N VAL A 38 5.30 11.66 12.38
CA VAL A 38 5.84 12.39 13.54
C VAL A 38 4.67 12.89 14.39
N GLY A 39 4.80 12.81 15.71
CA GLY A 39 3.78 13.29 16.64
C GLY A 39 4.33 13.50 18.05
N THR A 40 3.64 14.31 18.85
CA THR A 40 3.97 14.53 20.27
C THR A 40 3.42 13.41 21.16
N THR A 41 2.49 12.61 20.64
CA THR A 41 2.04 11.35 21.21
C THR A 41 2.34 10.18 20.27
N ARG A 42 2.36 8.96 20.83
CA ARG A 42 2.49 7.74 20.03
C ARG A 42 1.37 7.62 18.99
N ASP A 43 0.13 7.89 19.38
CA ASP A 43 -1.02 7.71 18.51
C ASP A 43 -1.04 8.74 17.37
N ASP A 44 -0.56 9.97 17.63
CA ASP A 44 -0.41 10.98 16.59
C ASP A 44 0.63 10.57 15.54
N ALA A 45 1.78 10.06 15.98
CA ALA A 45 2.81 9.58 15.07
C ALA A 45 2.33 8.38 14.23
N LEU A 46 1.54 7.47 14.80
CA LEU A 46 0.96 6.34 14.09
C LEU A 46 -0.13 6.77 13.10
N ARG A 47 -0.99 7.72 13.48
CA ARG A 47 -2.00 8.29 12.55
C ARG A 47 -1.35 9.01 11.37
N ALA A 48 -0.30 9.79 11.62
CA ALA A 48 0.48 10.44 10.57
C ALA A 48 1.12 9.40 9.63
N MET A 49 1.68 8.33 10.19
CA MET A 49 2.21 7.20 9.42
C MET A 49 1.16 6.56 8.52
N THR A 50 -0.01 6.19 9.05
CA THR A 50 -1.05 5.55 8.24
C THR A 50 -1.47 6.45 7.08
N ALA A 51 -1.69 7.74 7.32
CA ALA A 51 -2.07 8.68 6.27
C ALA A 51 -1.00 8.81 5.18
N GLU A 52 0.28 8.84 5.54
CA GLU A 52 1.38 8.94 4.59
C GLU A 52 1.56 7.65 3.78
N LEU A 53 1.40 6.49 4.42
CA LEU A 53 1.45 5.19 3.75
C LEU A 53 0.26 4.97 2.81
N GLU A 54 -0.94 5.38 3.22
CA GLU A 54 -2.13 5.38 2.36
C GLU A 54 -1.93 6.28 1.14
N ARG A 55 -1.39 7.49 1.33
CA ARG A 55 -1.08 8.39 0.22
C ARG A 55 -0.04 7.80 -0.72
N LYS A 56 0.96 7.09 -0.21
CA LYS A 56 2.10 6.60 -0.99
C LYS A 56 1.83 5.26 -1.68
N TYR A 57 1.07 4.38 -1.04
CA TYR A 57 0.85 3.00 -1.48
C TYR A 57 -0.63 2.68 -1.76
N GLY A 58 -1.56 3.53 -1.34
CA GLY A 58 -3.00 3.34 -1.51
C GLY A 58 -3.48 3.55 -2.94
N GLU A 59 -2.79 4.35 -3.76
CA GLU A 59 -3.17 4.59 -5.17
C GLU A 59 -2.74 3.46 -6.12
N CYS A 60 -2.04 2.42 -5.66
CA CYS A 60 -1.28 1.55 -6.54
C CYS A 60 -1.92 0.21 -6.93
N TRP A 61 -3.21 -0.04 -6.73
CA TRP A 61 -3.83 -1.32 -7.17
C TRP A 61 -5.26 -1.11 -7.66
N GLU A 62 -5.40 -0.57 -8.87
CA GLU A 62 -6.47 -1.07 -9.73
C GLU A 62 -6.00 -2.46 -10.21
N PRO A 63 -6.67 -3.57 -9.85
CA PRO A 63 -6.44 -4.80 -10.58
C PRO A 63 -6.75 -4.45 -12.03
N GLU A 64 -5.79 -4.65 -12.94
CA GLU A 64 -6.12 -4.68 -14.35
C GLU A 64 -7.22 -5.72 -14.49
N ASP A 65 -8.45 -5.28 -14.74
CA ASP A 65 -9.53 -6.17 -15.14
C ASP A 65 -8.97 -6.92 -16.36
N GLU A 66 -8.59 -8.18 -16.15
CA GLU A 66 -8.50 -9.14 -17.23
C GLU A 66 -9.92 -9.27 -17.78
N SER A 67 -10.27 -8.33 -18.67
CA SER A 67 -11.29 -8.49 -19.67
C SER A 67 -10.85 -9.68 -20.51
N SER A 68 -11.17 -10.88 -20.03
CA SER A 68 -11.25 -12.07 -20.86
C SER A 68 -12.35 -11.80 -21.86
N SER A 69 -11.99 -11.16 -22.97
CA SER A 69 -12.75 -11.26 -24.20
C SER A 69 -12.65 -12.71 -24.64
N ASP A 70 -13.55 -13.55 -24.12
CA ASP A 70 -13.89 -14.82 -24.76
C ASP A 70 -14.60 -14.46 -26.07
N ASP A 71 -13.78 -14.06 -27.04
CA ASP A 71 -14.20 -13.79 -28.40
C ASP A 71 -14.51 -15.16 -29.04
N ASP A 72 -15.81 -15.31 -29.25
CA ASP A 72 -16.54 -16.26 -30.08
C ASP A 72 -15.75 -16.75 -31.32
N THR A 73 -14.86 -17.74 -31.15
CA THR A 73 -14.36 -18.52 -32.29
C THR A 73 -15.28 -19.71 -32.51
N GLY A 74 -16.21 -19.49 -33.44
CA GLY A 74 -17.27 -20.39 -33.85
C GLY A 74 -16.87 -21.86 -33.93
N ALA A 75 -17.77 -22.71 -33.42
CA ALA A 75 -17.79 -24.13 -33.68
C ALA A 75 -17.74 -24.37 -35.21
N PHE A 76 -16.61 -24.89 -35.69
CA PHE A 76 -16.51 -25.40 -37.04
C PHE A 76 -17.37 -26.67 -37.13
N ASP A 77 -18.45 -26.61 -37.89
CA ASP A 77 -19.17 -27.78 -38.39
C ASP A 77 -18.18 -28.66 -39.17
N ILE A 78 -17.88 -29.85 -38.64
CA ILE A 78 -17.11 -30.86 -39.35
C ILE A 78 -18.10 -31.66 -40.20
N ASP A 79 -18.37 -31.17 -41.41
CA ASP A 79 -18.89 -31.98 -42.51
C ASP A 79 -17.77 -32.90 -43.00
N GLU A 80 -17.64 -34.10 -42.41
CA GLU A 80 -16.82 -35.16 -43.02
C GLU A 80 -17.65 -35.90 -44.07
N LEU A 81 -17.53 -35.36 -45.28
CA LEU A 81 -17.97 -35.93 -46.55
C LEU A 81 -17.43 -37.35 -46.76
N SER A 82 -18.30 -38.16 -47.34
CA SER A 82 -18.08 -39.55 -47.77
C SER A 82 -16.73 -39.79 -48.48
N LEU A 83 -16.03 -40.83 -48.05
CA LEU A 83 -14.99 -41.50 -48.84
C LEU A 83 -15.44 -42.94 -49.11
N ASN A 84 -15.64 -43.18 -50.41
CA ASN A 84 -15.96 -44.42 -51.14
C ASN A 84 -15.72 -45.76 -50.44
#